data_AF-E0SST3-F1
#
_entry.id   AF-E0SST3-F1
#
_cell.length_a   1.000
_cell.length_b   1.000
_cell.length_c   1.000
_cell.angle_alpha   90.00
_cell.angle_beta   90.00
_cell.angle_gamma   90.00
#
_symmetry.space_group_name_H-M   'P 1'
#
loop_
_entity.id
_entity.type
_entity.pdbx_description
1 polymer ?
#
loop_
_entity_poly.entity_id
_entity_poly.type
_entity_poly.pdbx_seq_one_letter_code
_entity_poly.pdbx_strand_id
1 'polypeptide(L)'
;MGRGEGFKIEIVDEILREFYDRILPVVSSEFDETRRYLRFFAWLNTWLERRGFGRIIVTGGFAVEVYTGRAYRTMDIDIVVEGVEAIRIIEEFLRRIAERIGRGYLPYIEAISTKSIDIVSTIYDREMKPVKLMINSEYIYLEPPEELIIRYLAAWKFWGSTEDRDKAIWLYYIWRDRIDIDYIARKTMHENTYDKFIELQNIVSSTSKGI
;
A
#
# COMPACT_ATOMS: atom_id res chain seq x y z
N MET A 1 -8.92 28.61 20.60
CA MET A 1 -8.02 28.39 19.46
C MET A 1 -6.59 28.41 19.96
N GLY A 2 -6.08 27.24 20.36
CA GLY A 2 -4.74 27.11 20.95
C GLY A 2 -3.68 27.10 19.86
N ARG A 3 -2.47 27.59 20.15
CA ARG A 3 -1.32 27.69 19.21
C ARG A 3 -1.06 26.42 18.37
N GLY A 4 -1.45 25.24 18.83
CA GLY A 4 -1.31 23.98 18.11
C GLY A 4 -2.33 23.71 17.00
N GLU A 5 -3.44 24.44 16.90
CA GLU A 5 -4.39 24.34 15.77
C GLU A 5 -3.94 25.21 14.58
N GLY A 6 -3.47 26.44 14.85
CA GLY A 6 -2.98 27.35 13.80
C GLY A 6 -1.77 26.80 13.05
N PHE A 7 -0.80 26.25 13.78
CA PHE A 7 0.38 25.60 13.19
C PHE A 7 0.04 24.43 12.26
N LYS A 8 -1.00 23.66 12.59
CA LYS A 8 -1.44 22.53 11.76
C LYS A 8 -2.08 22.98 10.47
N ILE A 9 -2.87 24.05 10.51
CA ILE A 9 -3.50 24.62 9.31
C ILE A 9 -2.44 25.12 8.35
N GLU A 10 -1.41 25.82 8.85
CA GLU A 10 -0.30 26.31 8.03
C GLU A 10 0.46 25.18 7.33
N ILE A 11 0.72 24.08 8.04
CA ILE A 11 1.35 22.88 7.45
C ILE A 11 0.48 22.28 6.34
N VAL A 12 -0.82 22.13 6.58
CA VAL A 12 -1.73 21.56 5.58
C VAL A 12 -1.83 22.49 4.35
N ASP A 13 -1.82 23.80 4.55
CA ASP A 13 -1.82 24.77 3.46
C ASP A 13 -0.49 24.75 2.67
N GLU A 14 0.65 24.47 3.31
CA GLU A 14 1.93 24.25 2.65
C GLU A 14 1.88 23.02 1.74
N ILE A 15 1.48 21.86 2.28
CA ILE A 15 1.45 20.61 1.52
C ILE A 15 0.41 20.63 0.40
N LEU A 16 -0.71 21.33 0.58
CA LEU A 16 -1.70 21.57 -0.48
C LEU A 16 -1.12 22.41 -1.62
N ARG A 17 -0.44 23.51 -1.30
CA ARG A 17 0.22 24.34 -2.34
C ARG A 17 1.25 23.53 -3.09
N GLU A 18 2.12 22.79 -2.38
CA GLU A 18 3.11 21.93 -3.01
C GLU A 18 2.47 20.84 -3.89
N PHE A 19 1.36 20.25 -3.44
CA PHE A 19 0.59 19.29 -4.22
C PHE A 19 0.08 19.90 -5.53
N TYR A 20 -0.66 21.00 -5.47
CA TYR A 20 -1.27 21.60 -6.65
C TYR A 20 -0.25 22.19 -7.63
N ASP A 21 0.79 22.85 -7.11
CA ASP A 21 1.74 23.59 -7.94
C ASP A 21 2.79 22.66 -8.58
N ARG A 22 3.21 21.60 -7.88
CA ARG A 22 4.34 20.76 -8.30
C ARG A 22 3.95 19.34 -8.66
N ILE A 23 3.06 18.72 -7.90
CA ILE A 23 2.83 17.26 -7.97
C ILE A 23 1.68 16.93 -8.89
N LEU A 24 0.58 17.68 -8.82
CA LEU A 24 -0.59 17.44 -9.65
C LEU A 24 -0.26 17.46 -11.16
N PRO A 25 0.52 18.40 -11.71
CA PRO A 25 0.89 18.36 -13.13
C PRO A 25 1.64 17.09 -13.53
N VAL A 26 2.55 16.62 -12.65
CA VAL A 26 3.33 15.40 -12.89
C VAL A 26 2.43 14.17 -12.86
N VAL A 27 1.57 14.05 -11.85
CA VAL A 27 0.63 12.92 -11.69
C VAL A 27 -0.39 12.91 -12.83
N SER A 28 -0.92 14.07 -13.24
CA SER A 28 -1.86 14.18 -14.37
C SER A 28 -1.25 13.79 -15.71
N SER A 29 0.08 13.97 -15.88
CA SER A 29 0.79 13.61 -17.12
C SER A 29 1.18 12.12 -17.22
N GLU A 30 1.10 11.37 -16.12
CA GLU A 30 1.47 9.96 -16.08
C GLU A 30 0.30 9.08 -16.56
N PHE A 31 0.52 8.33 -17.65
CA PHE A 31 -0.51 7.51 -18.27
C PHE A 31 -0.85 6.26 -17.44
N ASP A 32 0.16 5.65 -16.79
CA ASP A 32 -0.08 4.47 -15.98
C ASP A 32 -0.69 4.86 -14.62
N GLU A 33 -1.93 4.41 -14.40
CA GLU A 33 -2.68 4.68 -13.17
C GLU A 33 -1.94 4.23 -11.89
N THR A 34 -1.26 3.09 -11.90
CA THR A 34 -0.53 2.60 -10.73
C THR A 34 0.66 3.51 -10.43
N ARG A 35 1.36 3.96 -11.48
CA ARG A 35 2.43 4.95 -11.37
C ARG A 35 1.93 6.32 -10.92
N ARG A 36 0.72 6.74 -11.30
CA ARG A 36 0.11 7.98 -10.77
C ARG A 36 0.01 7.94 -9.25
N TYR A 37 -0.57 6.88 -8.71
CA TYR A 37 -0.70 6.71 -7.27
C TYR A 37 0.64 6.52 -6.57
N LEU A 38 1.56 5.75 -7.16
CA LEU A 38 2.91 5.61 -6.62
C LEU A 38 3.65 6.94 -6.53
N ARG A 39 3.57 7.80 -7.56
CA ARG A 39 4.16 9.14 -7.53
C ARG A 39 3.54 10.00 -6.44
N PHE A 40 2.20 10.01 -6.35
CA PHE A 40 1.48 10.74 -5.32
C PHE A 40 1.92 10.32 -3.90
N PHE A 41 1.94 9.02 -3.61
CA PHE A 41 2.34 8.53 -2.29
C PHE A 41 3.82 8.66 -2.01
N ALA A 42 4.69 8.49 -3.00
CA ALA A 42 6.13 8.67 -2.83
C ALA A 42 6.49 10.10 -2.46
N TRP A 43 5.88 11.08 -3.12
CA TRP A 43 5.99 12.48 -2.75
C TRP A 43 5.51 12.70 -1.31
N LEU A 44 4.27 12.29 -1.00
CA LEU A 44 3.65 12.54 0.30
C LEU A 44 4.46 11.90 1.44
N ASN A 45 4.91 10.64 1.27
CA ASN A 45 5.77 9.97 2.22
C ASN A 45 7.12 10.70 2.39
N THR A 46 7.78 11.04 1.29
CA THR A 46 9.07 11.74 1.32
C THR A 46 8.94 13.09 2.04
N TRP A 47 7.83 13.80 1.81
CA TRP A 47 7.54 15.09 2.42
C TRP A 47 7.40 14.97 3.95
N LEU A 48 6.67 13.95 4.43
CA LEU A 48 6.46 13.67 5.85
C LEU A 48 7.75 13.24 6.56
N GLU A 49 8.46 12.29 5.96
CA GLU A 49 9.61 11.65 6.59
C GLU A 49 10.81 12.60 6.68
N ARG A 50 11.05 13.42 5.64
CA ARG A 50 12.10 14.45 5.67
C ARG A 50 11.87 15.52 6.75
N ARG A 51 10.61 15.75 7.13
CA ARG A 51 10.24 16.69 8.19
C ARG A 51 10.10 16.01 9.56
N GLY A 52 10.35 14.70 9.65
CA GLY A 52 10.29 13.95 10.89
C GLY A 52 8.88 13.72 11.43
N PHE A 53 7.83 13.86 10.60
CA PHE A 53 6.45 13.67 11.03
C PHE A 53 6.01 12.22 11.10
N GLY A 54 6.67 11.34 10.34
CA GLY A 54 6.25 9.96 10.20
C GLY A 54 6.47 9.41 8.79
N ARG A 55 5.84 8.28 8.48
CA ARG A 55 5.94 7.62 7.17
C ARG A 55 4.66 6.88 6.80
N ILE A 56 4.53 6.60 5.51
CA ILE A 56 3.42 5.87 4.90
C ILE A 56 3.94 4.53 4.37
N ILE A 57 3.21 3.47 4.66
CA ILE A 57 3.46 2.12 4.15
C ILE A 57 2.20 1.66 3.41
N VAL A 58 2.33 1.40 2.12
CA VAL A 58 1.25 0.82 1.31
C VAL A 58 1.17 -0.67 1.60
N THR A 59 -0.04 -1.15 1.87
CA THR A 59 -0.35 -2.56 2.11
C THR A 59 -1.50 -2.98 1.17
N GLY A 60 -2.15 -4.10 1.46
CA GLY A 60 -3.41 -4.45 0.83
C GLY A 60 -3.27 -4.85 -0.64
N GLY A 61 -4.40 -4.80 -1.34
CA GLY A 61 -4.48 -5.13 -2.76
C GLY A 61 -3.63 -4.21 -3.64
N PHE A 62 -3.41 -2.96 -3.24
CA PHE A 62 -2.61 -2.03 -4.05
C PHE A 62 -1.12 -2.39 -4.02
N ALA A 63 -0.58 -2.87 -2.89
CA ALA A 63 0.77 -3.43 -2.88
C ALA A 63 0.89 -4.63 -3.84
N VAL A 64 -0.13 -5.49 -3.91
CA VAL A 64 -0.20 -6.60 -4.90
C VAL A 64 -0.21 -6.08 -6.32
N GLU A 65 -1.04 -5.07 -6.62
CA GLU A 65 -1.10 -4.44 -7.94
C GLU A 65 0.29 -3.93 -8.39
N VAL A 66 1.05 -3.32 -7.47
CA VAL A 66 2.42 -2.86 -7.71
C VAL A 66 3.38 -4.03 -7.98
N TYR A 67 3.41 -5.03 -7.09
CA TYR A 67 4.33 -6.17 -7.23
C TYR A 67 4.03 -7.04 -8.45
N THR A 68 2.78 -7.09 -8.89
CA THR A 68 2.34 -7.95 -10.00
C THR A 68 2.31 -7.23 -11.34
N GLY A 69 2.68 -5.94 -11.39
CA GLY A 69 2.62 -5.15 -12.63
C GLY A 69 1.21 -5.09 -13.20
N ARG A 70 0.19 -4.99 -12.34
CA ARG A 70 -1.24 -4.94 -12.67
C ARG A 70 -1.88 -6.25 -13.16
N ALA A 71 -1.23 -7.41 -12.98
CA ALA A 71 -1.89 -8.70 -13.19
C ALA A 71 -3.07 -8.89 -12.22
N TYR A 72 -2.96 -8.32 -11.02
CA TYR A 72 -4.08 -8.05 -10.12
C TYR A 72 -4.32 -6.53 -10.05
N ARG A 73 -5.58 -6.11 -9.98
CA ARG A 73 -5.99 -4.70 -9.83
C ARG A 73 -6.99 -4.57 -8.68
N THR A 74 -6.89 -3.48 -7.93
CA THR A 74 -7.82 -3.17 -6.84
C THR A 74 -8.51 -1.81 -7.04
N MET A 75 -9.58 -1.55 -6.30
CA MET A 75 -10.32 -0.28 -6.32
C MET A 75 -10.01 0.63 -5.12
N ASP A 76 -9.18 0.16 -4.19
CA ASP A 76 -8.77 0.90 -3.00
C ASP A 76 -7.25 0.85 -2.80
N ILE A 77 -6.75 1.76 -1.97
CA ILE A 77 -5.34 1.84 -1.59
C ILE A 77 -5.29 1.87 -0.07
N ASP A 78 -4.93 0.74 0.51
CA ASP A 78 -4.72 0.61 1.94
C ASP A 78 -3.34 1.14 2.32
N ILE A 79 -3.32 2.06 3.28
CA ILE A 79 -2.09 2.60 3.86
C ILE A 79 -2.04 2.46 5.37
N VAL A 80 -0.86 2.13 5.87
CA VAL A 80 -0.48 2.29 7.26
C VAL A 80 0.26 3.61 7.40
N VAL A 81 -0.13 4.44 8.36
CA VAL A 81 0.51 5.73 8.60
C VAL A 81 1.11 5.74 10.00
N GLU A 82 2.44 5.73 10.08
CA GLU A 82 3.13 5.82 11.37
C GLU A 82 3.49 7.27 11.69
N GLY A 83 3.30 7.68 12.94
CA GLY A 83 3.53 9.04 13.43
C GLY A 83 2.23 9.80 13.69
N VAL A 84 2.05 10.28 14.93
CA VAL A 84 0.82 10.95 15.37
C VAL A 84 0.56 12.23 14.57
N GLU A 85 1.62 12.96 14.27
CA GLU A 85 1.60 14.15 13.42
C GLU A 85 1.25 13.80 11.98
N ALA A 86 1.89 12.77 11.40
CA ALA A 86 1.62 12.34 10.03
C ALA A 86 0.15 11.96 9.82
N ILE A 87 -0.44 11.19 10.74
CA ILE A 87 -1.87 10.81 10.67
C ILE A 87 -2.76 12.06 10.58
N ARG A 88 -2.55 13.03 11.48
CA ARG A 88 -3.35 14.26 11.51
C ARG A 88 -3.19 15.10 10.24
N ILE A 89 -1.96 15.20 9.73
CA ILE A 89 -1.67 15.94 8.50
C ILE A 89 -2.34 15.27 7.31
N ILE A 90 -2.20 13.96 7.15
CA ILE A 90 -2.77 13.21 6.03
C ILE A 90 -4.30 13.25 6.07
N GLU A 91 -4.92 13.03 7.22
CA GLU A 91 -6.38 13.09 7.34
C GLU A 91 -6.92 14.47 6.95
N GLU A 92 -6.30 15.55 7.44
CA GLU A 92 -6.74 16.90 7.12
C GLU A 92 -6.45 17.29 5.66
N PHE A 93 -5.31 16.85 5.11
CA PHE A 93 -5.00 17.00 3.69
C PHE A 93 -6.04 16.27 2.82
N LEU A 94 -6.33 15.00 3.10
CA LEU A 94 -7.30 14.19 2.37
C LEU A 94 -8.71 14.78 2.47
N ARG A 95 -9.16 15.23 3.66
CA ARG A 95 -10.47 15.90 3.83
C ARG A 95 -10.66 17.11 2.91
N ARG A 96 -9.57 17.77 2.50
CA ARG A 96 -9.62 18.95 1.64
C ARG A 96 -9.58 18.63 0.16
N ILE A 97 -9.16 17.42 -0.22
CA ILE A 97 -9.00 17.01 -1.63
C ILE A 97 -9.87 15.80 -2.02
N ALA A 98 -10.61 15.23 -1.07
CA ALA A 98 -11.36 14.00 -1.24
C ALA A 98 -12.67 14.00 -0.46
N GLU A 99 -13.64 13.24 -0.97
CA GLU A 99 -14.86 12.90 -0.25
C GLU A 99 -14.61 11.72 0.68
N ARG A 100 -15.10 11.79 1.92
CA ARG A 100 -15.04 10.65 2.84
C ARG A 100 -16.21 9.72 2.59
N ILE A 101 -15.94 8.52 2.08
CA ILE A 101 -16.94 7.49 1.76
C ILE A 101 -16.63 6.23 2.58
N GLY A 102 -17.50 5.91 3.54
CA GLY A 102 -17.26 4.81 4.47
C GLY A 102 -15.97 5.03 5.27
N ARG A 103 -14.99 4.13 5.09
CA ARG A 103 -13.66 4.24 5.72
C ARG A 103 -12.64 4.99 4.87
N GLY A 104 -12.87 5.07 3.55
CA GLY A 104 -11.91 5.63 2.61
C GLY A 104 -12.15 7.10 2.28
N TYR A 105 -11.15 7.69 1.63
CA TYR A 105 -11.16 9.01 1.03
C TYR A 105 -11.10 8.85 -0.50
N LEU A 106 -12.13 9.29 -1.22
CA LEU A 106 -12.16 9.28 -2.68
C LEU A 106 -11.79 10.67 -3.22
N PRO A 107 -10.61 10.86 -3.85
CA PRO A 107 -10.17 12.17 -4.30
C PRO A 107 -11.09 12.80 -5.36
N TYR A 108 -11.30 14.12 -5.28
CA TYR A 108 -12.02 14.90 -6.28
C TYR A 108 -11.21 15.13 -7.57
N ILE A 109 -9.91 14.88 -7.50
CA ILE A 109 -8.95 15.18 -8.56
C ILE A 109 -8.88 14.01 -9.53
N GLU A 110 -9.26 14.25 -10.79
CA GLU A 110 -9.37 13.23 -11.84
C GLU A 110 -8.15 12.29 -11.95
N ALA A 111 -6.95 12.84 -11.81
CA ALA A 111 -5.70 12.07 -11.92
C ALA A 111 -5.55 10.98 -10.83
N ILE A 112 -6.24 11.12 -9.70
CA ILE A 112 -6.19 10.20 -8.55
C ILE A 112 -7.59 9.85 -8.00
N SER A 113 -8.65 9.99 -8.80
CA SER A 113 -10.04 9.75 -8.35
C SER A 113 -10.57 8.34 -8.62
N THR A 114 -9.75 7.41 -9.16
CA THR A 114 -10.22 6.08 -9.55
C THR A 114 -10.17 5.04 -8.42
N LYS A 115 -9.43 5.32 -7.34
CA LYS A 115 -9.30 4.46 -6.16
C LYS A 115 -9.51 5.26 -4.88
N SER A 116 -10.18 4.65 -3.90
CA SER A 116 -10.30 5.23 -2.55
C SER A 116 -9.04 4.96 -1.72
N ILE A 117 -8.63 5.93 -0.91
CA ILE A 117 -7.48 5.80 0.01
C ILE A 117 -8.01 5.46 1.41
N ASP A 118 -7.63 4.32 1.97
CA ASP A 118 -8.04 3.88 3.32
C ASP A 118 -6.83 3.85 4.26
N ILE A 119 -6.94 4.53 5.41
CA ILE A 119 -5.92 4.47 6.48
C ILE A 119 -6.31 3.31 7.40
N VAL A 120 -5.73 2.14 7.15
CA VAL A 120 -6.14 0.89 7.80
C VAL A 120 -5.48 0.64 9.14
N SER A 121 -4.35 1.30 9.42
CA SER A 121 -3.63 1.20 10.69
C SER A 121 -2.71 2.41 10.91
N THR A 122 -2.33 2.63 12.17
CA THR A 122 -1.37 3.64 12.59
C THR A 122 -0.02 3.06 13.03
N ILE A 123 0.09 1.72 13.01
CA ILE A 123 1.25 0.96 13.46
C ILE A 123 1.48 -0.15 12.43
N TYR A 124 2.72 -0.29 11.98
CA TYR A 124 3.13 -1.44 11.19
C TYR A 124 3.63 -2.55 12.11
N ASP A 125 2.88 -3.65 12.19
CA ASP A 125 3.04 -4.71 13.20
C ASP A 125 3.58 -6.03 12.62
N ARG A 126 4.17 -5.98 11.43
CA ARG A 126 4.78 -7.16 10.79
C ARG A 126 6.22 -7.36 11.22
N GLU A 127 6.67 -8.61 11.09
CA GLU A 127 8.02 -9.02 11.48
C GLU A 127 9.06 -8.57 10.45
N MET A 128 8.75 -8.73 9.16
CA MET A 128 9.59 -8.19 8.10
C MET A 128 9.43 -6.68 7.97
N LYS A 129 10.54 -5.96 7.80
CA LYS A 129 10.51 -4.51 7.60
C LYS A 129 9.90 -4.16 6.23
N PRO A 130 9.18 -3.03 6.11
CA PRO A 130 8.67 -2.56 4.83
C PRO A 130 9.77 -2.39 3.77
N VAL A 131 9.44 -2.74 2.52
CA VAL A 131 10.33 -2.58 1.36
C VAL A 131 10.28 -1.13 0.90
N LYS A 132 11.44 -0.48 0.82
CA LYS A 132 11.55 0.89 0.30
C LYS A 132 11.60 0.88 -1.23
N LEU A 133 10.60 1.49 -1.86
CA LEU A 133 10.53 1.65 -3.31
C LEU A 133 10.90 3.09 -3.70
N MET A 134 11.96 3.23 -4.50
CA MET A 134 12.39 4.52 -5.05
C MET A 134 11.62 4.87 -6.32
N ILE A 135 11.07 6.07 -6.38
CA ILE A 135 10.39 6.65 -7.54
C ILE A 135 11.05 7.99 -7.84
N ASN A 136 12.01 7.98 -8.77
CA ASN A 136 12.93 9.10 -9.01
C ASN A 136 13.70 9.48 -7.73
N SER A 137 13.57 10.72 -7.26
CA SER A 137 14.19 11.24 -6.03
C SER A 137 13.32 11.10 -4.77
N GLU A 138 12.14 10.50 -4.91
CA GLU A 138 11.15 10.28 -3.85
C GLU A 138 11.01 8.78 -3.58
N TYR A 139 10.34 8.43 -2.49
CA TYR A 139 10.18 7.04 -2.10
C TYR A 139 8.94 6.80 -1.25
N ILE A 140 8.46 5.57 -1.31
CA ILE A 140 7.36 5.04 -0.51
C ILE A 140 7.78 3.69 0.07
N TYR A 141 7.12 3.25 1.14
CA TYR A 141 7.28 1.90 1.66
C TYR A 141 6.13 1.01 1.23
N LEU A 142 6.42 -0.24 0.93
CA LEU A 142 5.45 -1.29 0.64
C LEU A 142 5.56 -2.39 1.71
N GLU A 143 4.44 -2.99 2.09
CA GLU A 143 4.46 -4.25 2.83
C GLU A 143 5.21 -5.31 1.99
N PRO A 144 6.11 -6.12 2.58
CA PRO A 144 6.84 -7.14 1.85
C PRO A 144 5.91 -8.19 1.22
N PRO A 145 6.26 -8.73 0.04
CA PRO A 145 5.44 -9.76 -0.62
C PRO A 145 5.25 -11.01 0.25
N GLU A 146 6.21 -11.37 1.10
CA GLU A 146 6.10 -12.48 2.05
C GLU A 146 4.95 -12.27 3.05
N GLU A 147 4.92 -11.12 3.72
CA GLU A 147 3.87 -10.75 4.68
C GLU A 147 2.50 -10.70 4.01
N LEU A 148 2.44 -10.19 2.77
CA LEU A 148 1.23 -10.19 1.96
C LEU A 148 0.76 -11.63 1.67
N ILE A 149 1.66 -12.52 1.22
CA ILE A 149 1.34 -13.93 0.96
C ILE A 149 0.80 -14.59 2.22
N ILE A 150 1.48 -14.45 3.36
CA ILE A 150 1.06 -15.04 4.65
C ILE A 150 -0.35 -14.58 5.03
N ARG A 151 -0.60 -13.26 4.98
CA ARG A 151 -1.92 -12.68 5.25
C ARG A 151 -3.00 -13.28 4.36
N TYR A 152 -2.73 -13.41 3.07
CA TYR A 152 -3.70 -13.92 2.11
C TYR A 152 -3.93 -15.43 2.22
N LEU A 153 -2.94 -16.20 2.65
CA LEU A 153 -3.13 -17.61 2.98
C LEU A 153 -4.04 -17.78 4.19
N ALA A 154 -3.90 -16.92 5.21
CA ALA A 154 -4.83 -16.88 6.33
C ALA A 154 -6.25 -16.51 5.86
N ALA A 155 -6.38 -15.44 5.06
CA ALA A 155 -7.65 -15.00 4.46
C ALA A 155 -8.37 -16.13 3.71
N TRP A 156 -7.61 -16.84 2.88
CA TRP A 156 -8.11 -18.00 2.14
C TRP A 156 -8.52 -19.14 3.08
N LYS A 157 -7.73 -19.47 4.10
CA LYS A 157 -8.01 -20.59 5.00
C LYS A 157 -9.24 -20.36 5.85
N PHE A 158 -9.26 -19.26 6.60
CA PHE A 158 -10.24 -19.09 7.69
C PHE A 158 -11.53 -18.41 7.23
N TRP A 159 -11.50 -17.71 6.10
CA TRP A 159 -12.67 -17.00 5.56
C TRP A 159 -13.07 -17.48 4.16
N GLY A 160 -12.36 -18.46 3.59
CA GLY A 160 -12.67 -19.01 2.27
C GLY A 160 -12.49 -17.99 1.13
N SER A 161 -11.71 -16.93 1.35
CA SER A 161 -11.53 -15.85 0.38
C SER A 161 -10.76 -16.32 -0.85
N THR A 162 -11.47 -16.54 -1.96
CA THR A 162 -10.86 -16.92 -3.24
C THR A 162 -10.13 -15.75 -3.90
N GLU A 163 -10.56 -14.52 -3.63
CA GLU A 163 -9.86 -13.33 -4.11
C GLU A 163 -8.46 -13.22 -3.49
N ASP A 164 -8.35 -13.46 -2.18
CA ASP A 164 -7.05 -13.43 -1.49
C ASP A 164 -6.18 -14.63 -1.87
N ARG A 165 -6.78 -15.80 -2.12
CA ARG A 165 -6.07 -16.92 -2.76
C ARG A 165 -5.39 -16.47 -4.05
N ASP A 166 -6.13 -15.81 -4.95
CA ASP A 166 -5.62 -15.42 -6.26
C ASP A 166 -4.49 -14.37 -6.13
N LYS A 167 -4.59 -13.45 -5.16
CA LYS A 167 -3.49 -12.52 -4.82
C LYS A 167 -2.23 -13.27 -4.36
N ALA A 168 -2.37 -14.27 -3.47
CA ALA A 168 -1.25 -15.08 -3.01
C ALA A 168 -0.60 -15.87 -4.16
N ILE A 169 -1.42 -16.42 -5.07
CA ILE A 169 -0.94 -17.10 -6.29
C ILE A 169 -0.11 -16.16 -7.14
N TRP A 170 -0.61 -14.96 -7.46
CA TRP A 170 0.13 -14.01 -8.30
C TRP A 170 1.44 -13.55 -7.67
N LEU A 171 1.41 -13.20 -6.37
CA LEU A 171 2.62 -12.79 -5.66
C LEU A 171 3.67 -13.91 -5.65
N TYR A 172 3.28 -15.12 -5.26
CA TYR A 172 4.19 -16.26 -5.22
C TYR A 172 4.70 -16.60 -6.62
N TYR A 173 3.83 -16.67 -7.63
CA TYR A 173 4.23 -16.99 -9.01
C TYR A 173 5.30 -16.03 -9.54
N ILE A 174 5.11 -14.72 -9.35
CA ILE A 174 6.00 -13.68 -9.90
C ILE A 174 7.29 -13.56 -9.08
N TRP A 175 7.21 -13.70 -7.75
CA TRP A 175 8.32 -13.39 -6.84
C TRP A 175 8.98 -14.60 -6.18
N ARG A 176 8.57 -15.85 -6.47
CA ARG A 176 9.10 -17.08 -5.85
C ARG A 176 10.64 -17.18 -5.80
N ASP A 177 11.33 -16.61 -6.79
CA ASP A 177 12.79 -16.68 -6.89
C ASP A 177 13.50 -15.58 -6.07
N ARG A 178 12.74 -14.69 -5.42
CA ARG A 178 13.24 -13.53 -4.67
C ARG A 178 12.71 -13.43 -3.24
N ILE A 179 11.58 -14.08 -2.94
CA ILE A 179 11.01 -14.10 -1.61
C ILE A 179 11.72 -15.09 -0.68
N ASP A 180 11.67 -14.81 0.62
CA ASP A 180 12.13 -15.74 1.65
C ASP A 180 11.08 -16.84 1.90
N ILE A 181 11.24 -17.96 1.18
CA ILE A 181 10.35 -19.12 1.31
C ILE A 181 10.41 -19.74 2.71
N ASP A 182 11.59 -19.76 3.35
CA ASP A 182 11.76 -20.34 4.67
C ASP A 182 11.04 -19.49 5.73
N TYR A 183 11.06 -18.16 5.58
CA TYR A 183 10.26 -17.26 6.40
C TYR A 183 8.76 -17.55 6.27
N ILE A 184 8.24 -17.65 5.03
CA ILE A 184 6.81 -17.96 4.80
C ILE A 184 6.44 -19.31 5.41
N ALA A 185 7.27 -20.34 5.19
CA ALA A 185 7.04 -21.68 5.73
C ALA A 185 6.97 -21.66 7.27
N ARG A 186 7.95 -21.04 7.95
CA ARG A 186 7.95 -20.94 9.42
C ARG A 186 6.73 -20.17 9.93
N LYS A 187 6.40 -19.03 9.32
CA LYS A 187 5.29 -18.19 9.76
C LYS A 187 3.94 -18.89 9.60
N THR A 188 3.72 -19.51 8.44
CA THR A 188 2.48 -20.25 8.16
C THR A 188 2.32 -21.51 9.02
N MET A 189 3.40 -22.15 9.48
CA MET A 189 3.31 -23.19 10.51
C MET A 189 2.81 -22.62 11.84
N HIS A 190 3.36 -21.48 12.28
CA HIS A 190 2.96 -20.84 13.53
C HIS A 190 1.51 -20.34 13.49
N GLU A 191 1.04 -19.83 12.35
CA GLU A 191 -0.32 -19.31 12.17
C GLU A 191 -1.34 -20.38 11.76
N ASN A 192 -0.93 -21.65 11.71
CA ASN A 192 -1.78 -22.76 11.26
C ASN A 192 -2.37 -22.50 9.86
N THR A 193 -1.55 -22.09 8.89
CA THR A 193 -1.89 -21.86 7.48
C THR A 193 -0.94 -22.59 6.51
N TYR A 194 -0.01 -23.40 7.03
CA TYR A 194 0.99 -24.13 6.24
C TYR A 194 0.39 -25.06 5.18
N ASP A 195 -0.77 -25.66 5.45
CA ASP A 195 -1.54 -26.44 4.47
C ASP A 195 -1.88 -25.63 3.22
N LYS A 196 -2.29 -24.37 3.38
CA LYS A 196 -2.54 -23.46 2.26
C LYS A 196 -1.27 -23.02 1.55
N PHE A 197 -0.16 -22.91 2.27
CA PHE A 197 1.13 -22.66 1.63
C PHE A 197 1.53 -23.82 0.70
N ILE A 198 1.38 -25.07 1.15
CA ILE A 198 1.62 -26.25 0.30
C ILE A 198 0.64 -26.29 -0.89
N GLU A 199 -0.64 -26.00 -0.67
CA GLU A 199 -1.64 -25.93 -1.74
C GLU A 199 -1.27 -24.89 -2.80
N LEU A 200 -0.85 -23.69 -2.38
CA LEU A 200 -0.35 -22.61 -3.23
C LEU A 200 0.84 -23.09 -4.10
N GLN A 201 1.83 -23.75 -3.49
CA GLN A 201 3.01 -24.25 -4.20
C GLN A 201 2.64 -25.30 -5.25
N ASN A 202 1.68 -26.18 -4.93
CA ASN A 202 1.19 -27.21 -5.85
C ASN A 202 0.46 -26.59 -7.04
N ILE A 203 -0.41 -25.60 -6.82
CA ILE A 203 -1.10 -24.86 -7.87
C ILE A 203 -0.07 -24.28 -8.85
N VAL A 204 0.89 -23.50 -8.35
CA VAL A 204 1.90 -22.85 -9.20
C VAL A 204 2.80 -23.84 -9.93
N SER A 205 3.15 -24.96 -9.29
CA SER A 205 3.96 -26.02 -9.91
C SER A 205 3.22 -26.75 -11.03
N SER A 206 1.90 -26.96 -10.89
CA SER A 206 1.08 -27.59 -11.93
C SER A 206 0.90 -26.69 -13.16
N THR A 207 0.79 -25.38 -12.97
CA THR A 207 0.69 -24.41 -14.07
C THR A 207 1.99 -24.30 -14.88
N SER A 208 3.14 -24.50 -14.22
CA SER A 208 4.46 -24.41 -14.88
C SER A 208 4.80 -25.60 -15.79
N LYS A 209 4.03 -26.70 -15.74
CA LYS A 209 4.22 -27.90 -16.60
C LYS A 209 3.37 -27.88 -17.87
N GLY A 210 2.53 -26.86 -18.06
CA GLY A 210 1.58 -26.74 -19.17
C GLY A 210 2.01 -25.76 -20.28
N ILE A 211 3.27 -25.30 -20.28
CA ILE A 211 3.84 -24.41 -21.30
C ILE A 211 5.04 -25.09 -21.93
#